data_AF-A0A1V5RA61-F1
#
_entry.id   AF-A0A1V5RA61-F1
#
_cell.length_a   1.000
_cell.length_b   1.000
_cell.length_c   1.000
_cell.angle_alpha   90.00
_cell.angle_beta   90.00
_cell.angle_gamma   90.00
#
_symmetry.space_group_name_H-M   'P 1'
#
loop_
_entity.id
_entity.type
_entity.pdbx_description
1 polymer ?
#
loop_
_entity_poly.entity_id
_entity_poly.type
_entity_poly.pdbx_seq_one_letter_code
_entity_poly.pdbx_strand_id
1 'polypeptide(L)'
;MLAKKQKDLTIKTKKGSDQALITLIGLLLSLNKIRRFMFIGEYQHSIDEKGRVAVPVKFRNLLKKGAVVTRGIDNCLFLYPREQWNKIAGKLASMPVSQARARAFSRLMLAGAMEVDFDGQGRITLPEYLRNFAGLKKRAVIAGLYDRLEIWDEESWSKYKSGTEKESATIAESLSELGI
;
A
#
# COMPACT_ATOMS: atom_id res chain seq x y z
N MET A 1 18.72 -12.85 16.88
CA MET A 1 19.25 -12.10 18.05
C MET A 1 18.18 -11.34 18.85
N LEU A 2 17.24 -10.62 18.21
CA LEU A 2 16.22 -9.81 18.91
C LEU A 2 15.21 -10.62 19.76
N ALA A 3 14.74 -11.77 19.27
CA ALA A 3 13.77 -12.61 20.00
C ALA A 3 14.34 -13.29 21.26
N LYS A 4 15.67 -13.53 21.31
CA LYS A 4 16.35 -14.10 22.48
C LYS A 4 16.51 -13.05 23.59
N LYS A 5 16.82 -11.80 23.22
CA LYS A 5 16.90 -10.65 24.14
C LYS A 5 15.57 -10.34 24.85
N GLN A 6 14.45 -10.64 24.20
CA GLN A 6 13.11 -10.37 24.74
C GLN A 6 12.74 -11.31 25.90
N LYS A 7 13.11 -12.60 25.82
CA LYS A 7 12.87 -13.58 26.89
C LYS A 7 13.72 -13.32 28.14
N ASP A 8 14.95 -12.85 27.97
CA ASP A 8 15.85 -12.55 29.11
C ASP A 8 15.40 -11.32 29.92
N LEU A 9 14.70 -10.37 29.28
CA LEU A 9 14.13 -9.20 29.96
C LEU A 9 12.84 -9.51 30.74
N THR A 10 12.10 -10.55 30.35
CA THR A 10 10.83 -10.92 31.03
C THR A 10 11.05 -11.62 32.37
N ILE A 11 12.21 -12.27 32.56
CA ILE A 11 12.44 -13.14 33.72
C ILE A 11 12.97 -12.36 34.94
N LYS A 12 13.46 -11.11 34.78
CA LYS A 12 14.27 -10.48 35.82
C LYS A 12 13.61 -9.41 36.72
N THR A 13 12.34 -9.05 36.58
CA THR A 13 11.84 -7.89 37.34
C THR A 13 10.44 -8.05 37.96
N LYS A 14 10.44 -8.53 39.21
CA LYS A 14 9.38 -8.26 40.20
C LYS A 14 9.72 -6.97 40.95
N LYS A 15 9.16 -5.82 40.54
CA LYS A 15 8.75 -4.67 41.39
C LYS A 15 8.27 -3.51 40.51
N GLY A 16 7.19 -2.86 40.93
CA GLY A 16 6.29 -2.02 40.10
C GLY A 16 6.86 -0.78 39.39
N SER A 17 8.15 -0.45 39.48
CA SER A 17 8.76 0.62 38.67
C SER A 17 9.00 0.19 37.20
N ASP A 18 9.09 -1.11 36.95
CA ASP A 18 9.47 -1.65 35.64
C ASP A 18 8.29 -1.74 34.66
N GLN A 19 7.05 -1.77 35.16
CA GLN A 19 5.86 -1.87 34.31
C GLN A 19 5.67 -0.62 33.45
N ALA A 20 5.99 0.57 33.99
CA ALA A 20 5.94 1.83 33.26
C ALA A 20 7.02 1.86 32.16
N LEU A 21 8.23 1.37 32.45
CA LEU A 21 9.33 1.29 31.49
C LEU A 21 9.04 0.29 30.36
N ILE A 22 8.48 -0.88 30.69
CA ILE A 22 8.04 -1.89 29.71
C ILE A 22 6.91 -1.33 28.82
N THR A 23 5.95 -0.62 29.41
CA THR A 23 4.86 0.03 28.66
C THR A 23 5.40 1.12 27.75
N LEU A 24 6.34 1.95 28.22
CA LEU A 24 6.98 3.01 27.43
C LEU A 24 7.85 2.46 26.31
N ILE A 25 8.60 1.38 26.54
CA ILE A 25 9.35 0.66 25.50
C ILE A 25 8.38 0.04 24.50
N GLY A 26 7.27 -0.55 24.95
CA GLY A 26 6.21 -1.05 24.08
C GLY A 26 5.60 0.04 23.22
N LEU A 27 5.32 1.21 23.80
CA LEU A 27 4.79 2.38 23.09
C LEU A 27 5.82 2.94 22.11
N LEU A 28 7.08 3.08 22.49
CA LEU A 28 8.18 3.54 21.63
C LEU A 28 8.44 2.57 20.47
N LEU A 29 8.40 1.26 20.72
CA LEU A 29 8.50 0.23 19.67
C LEU A 29 7.27 0.26 18.74
N SER A 30 6.07 0.47 19.29
CA SER A 30 4.83 0.64 18.52
C SER A 30 4.89 1.92 17.66
N LEU A 31 5.35 3.04 18.21
CA LEU A 31 5.54 4.32 17.52
C LEU A 31 6.62 4.24 16.44
N ASN A 32 7.73 3.54 16.70
CA ASN A 32 8.75 3.26 15.68
C ASN A 32 8.27 2.29 14.60
N LYS A 33 7.34 1.39 14.93
CA LYS A 33 6.65 0.55 13.95
C LYS A 33 5.76 1.43 13.07
N ILE A 34 4.94 2.31 13.66
CA ILE A 34 4.06 3.25 12.94
C ILE A 34 4.86 4.15 12.00
N ARG A 35 5.99 4.73 12.44
CA ARG A 35 6.85 5.57 11.59
C ARG A 35 7.50 4.84 10.40
N ARG A 36 7.57 3.50 10.42
CA ARG A 36 8.15 2.72 9.32
C ARG A 36 7.14 2.28 8.27
N PHE A 37 5.84 2.19 8.55
CA PHE A 37 4.86 1.56 7.64
C PHE A 37 4.03 2.57 6.82
N MET A 38 4.65 3.62 6.29
CA MET A 38 3.91 4.64 5.54
C MET A 38 4.47 4.87 4.14
N PHE A 39 3.59 4.77 3.14
CA PHE A 39 3.85 5.23 1.79
C PHE A 39 3.41 6.68 1.63
N ILE A 40 4.33 7.59 1.33
CA ILE A 40 4.01 9.00 1.06
C ILE A 40 4.89 9.51 -0.08
N GLY A 41 4.31 10.35 -0.93
CA GLY A 41 4.99 11.08 -1.99
C GLY A 41 4.75 10.49 -3.38
N GLU A 42 5.20 11.21 -4.39
CA GLU A 42 5.01 10.91 -5.80
C GLU A 42 6.37 10.65 -6.48
N TYR A 43 6.47 9.61 -7.30
CA TYR A 43 7.71 9.16 -7.94
C TYR A 43 7.49 8.78 -9.41
N GLN A 44 8.28 9.34 -10.32
CA GLN A 44 8.21 9.02 -11.74
C GLN A 44 9.25 7.96 -12.12
N HIS A 45 8.84 6.94 -12.86
CA HIS A 45 9.70 5.86 -13.35
C HIS A 45 9.32 5.45 -14.77
N SER A 46 10.31 5.03 -15.56
CA SER A 46 10.04 4.38 -16.84
C SER A 46 9.56 2.94 -16.63
N ILE A 47 8.76 2.46 -17.58
CA ILE A 47 8.42 1.04 -17.73
C ILE A 47 9.30 0.49 -18.84
N ASP A 48 10.00 -0.61 -18.56
CA ASP A 48 10.80 -1.27 -19.58
C ASP A 48 9.97 -2.18 -20.49
N GLU A 49 10.60 -2.69 -21.55
CA GLU A 49 9.96 -3.54 -22.55
C GLU A 49 9.36 -4.83 -21.98
N LYS A 50 9.84 -5.28 -20.80
CA LYS A 50 9.32 -6.46 -20.10
C LYS A 50 8.18 -6.11 -19.15
N GLY A 51 7.70 -4.87 -19.16
CA GLY A 51 6.65 -4.39 -18.27
C GLY A 51 7.12 -4.23 -16.82
N ARG A 52 8.43 -4.06 -16.58
CA ARG A 52 8.96 -3.85 -15.23
C ARG A 52 9.00 -2.38 -14.89
N VAL A 53 8.61 -2.05 -13.66
CA VAL A 53 8.66 -0.70 -13.09
C VAL A 53 9.49 -0.69 -11.82
N ALA A 54 10.35 0.32 -11.66
CA ALA A 54 11.14 0.48 -10.46
C ALA A 54 10.27 0.94 -9.29
N VAL A 55 10.44 0.29 -8.13
CA VAL A 55 9.83 0.77 -6.89
C VAL A 55 10.83 1.68 -6.17
N PRO A 56 10.41 2.87 -5.68
CA PRO A 56 11.28 3.78 -4.95
C PRO A 56 12.01 3.09 -3.79
N VAL A 57 13.31 3.36 -3.65
CA VAL A 57 14.19 2.65 -2.71
C VAL A 57 13.64 2.63 -1.28
N LYS A 58 13.10 3.75 -0.81
CA LYS A 58 12.51 3.87 0.54
C LYS A 58 11.33 2.93 0.80
N PHE A 59 10.61 2.50 -0.23
CA PHE A 59 9.44 1.65 -0.12
C PHE A 59 9.78 0.16 -0.17
N ARG A 60 10.93 -0.21 -0.74
CA ARG A 60 11.35 -1.62 -0.93
C ARG A 60 11.37 -2.41 0.38
N ASN A 61 11.83 -1.78 1.47
CA ASN A 61 11.90 -2.43 2.78
C ASN A 61 10.51 -2.77 3.36
N LEU A 62 9.46 -2.06 2.94
CA LEU A 62 8.08 -2.29 3.36
C LEU A 62 7.41 -3.43 2.58
N LEU A 63 7.89 -3.66 1.36
CA LEU A 63 7.38 -4.68 0.44
C LEU A 63 8.22 -5.97 0.45
N LYS A 64 9.32 -6.01 1.23
CA LYS A 64 10.24 -7.16 1.29
C LYS A 64 9.62 -8.49 1.73
N LYS A 65 8.47 -8.46 2.39
CA LYS A 65 7.72 -9.66 2.81
C LYS A 65 6.74 -10.15 1.73
N GLY A 66 6.86 -9.61 0.52
CA GLY A 66 5.96 -9.82 -0.60
C GLY A 66 5.02 -8.64 -0.81
N ALA A 67 4.59 -8.50 -2.05
CA ALA A 67 3.65 -7.49 -2.48
C ALA A 67 2.60 -8.10 -3.41
N VAL A 68 1.43 -7.45 -3.45
CA VAL A 68 0.33 -7.83 -4.33
C VAL A 68 -0.08 -6.60 -5.11
N VAL A 69 -0.11 -6.73 -6.44
CA VAL A 69 -0.64 -5.72 -7.33
C VAL A 69 -2.06 -6.11 -7.74
N THR A 70 -2.97 -5.16 -7.83
CA THR A 70 -4.32 -5.37 -8.34
C THR A 70 -4.84 -4.12 -9.04
N ARG A 71 -6.02 -4.21 -9.65
CA ARG A 71 -6.75 -3.05 -10.21
C ARG A 71 -7.10 -2.08 -9.09
N GLY A 72 -6.84 -0.80 -9.33
CA GLY A 72 -7.29 0.30 -8.49
C GLY A 72 -8.57 0.95 -9.00
N ILE A 73 -8.96 2.03 -8.32
CA ILE A 73 -10.00 2.95 -8.79
C ILE A 73 -9.35 3.92 -9.79
N ASP A 74 -10.14 4.55 -10.67
CA ASP A 74 -9.66 5.56 -11.62
C ASP A 74 -8.62 5.05 -12.65
N ASN A 75 -8.69 3.76 -13.00
CA ASN A 75 -7.77 3.09 -13.94
C ASN A 75 -6.30 3.18 -13.53
N CYS A 76 -6.01 3.12 -12.24
CA CYS A 76 -4.65 2.89 -11.74
C CYS A 76 -4.48 1.44 -11.25
N LEU A 77 -3.26 1.06 -10.85
CA LEU A 77 -3.01 -0.17 -10.11
C LEU A 77 -2.75 0.14 -8.65
N PHE A 78 -3.25 -0.71 -7.75
CA PHE A 78 -2.87 -0.68 -6.35
C PHE A 78 -1.79 -1.72 -6.09
N LEU A 79 -0.75 -1.35 -5.37
CA LEU A 79 0.32 -2.21 -4.89
C LEU A 79 0.33 -2.19 -3.36
N TYR A 80 0.02 -3.33 -2.77
CA TYR A 80 -0.04 -3.52 -1.33
C TYR A 80 1.11 -4.36 -0.81
N PRO A 81 1.62 -4.09 0.41
CA PRO A 81 2.32 -5.11 1.19
C PRO A 81 1.42 -6.33 1.39
N ARG A 82 1.97 -7.55 1.33
CA ARG A 82 1.21 -8.80 1.50
C ARG A 82 0.35 -8.82 2.76
N GLU A 83 0.86 -8.29 3.88
CA GLU A 83 0.10 -8.22 5.13
C GLU A 83 -1.16 -7.35 5.02
N GLN A 84 -1.06 -6.20 4.34
CA GLN A 84 -2.19 -5.31 4.13
C GLN A 84 -3.18 -5.91 3.14
N TRP A 85 -2.68 -6.53 2.06
CA TRP A 85 -3.52 -7.25 1.11
C TRP A 85 -4.36 -8.33 1.79
N ASN A 86 -3.77 -9.15 2.67
CA ASN A 86 -4.51 -10.20 3.38
C ASN A 86 -5.71 -9.64 4.17
N LYS A 87 -5.56 -8.46 4.79
CA LYS A 87 -6.65 -7.79 5.51
C LYS A 87 -7.75 -7.34 4.55
N ILE A 88 -7.38 -6.76 3.42
CA ILE A 88 -8.33 -6.27 2.40
C ILE A 88 -9.04 -7.44 1.72
N ALA A 89 -8.29 -8.46 1.30
CA ALA A 89 -8.81 -9.65 0.66
C ALA A 89 -9.79 -10.40 1.57
N GLY A 90 -9.51 -10.50 2.87
CA GLY A 90 -10.45 -11.06 3.85
C GLY A 90 -11.76 -10.29 3.91
N LYS A 91 -11.71 -8.95 3.91
CA LYS A 91 -12.92 -8.10 3.88
C LYS A 91 -13.71 -8.29 2.58
N LEU A 92 -13.03 -8.31 1.43
CA LEU A 92 -13.65 -8.53 0.12
C LEU A 92 -14.32 -9.92 0.06
N ALA A 93 -13.64 -10.96 0.52
CA ALA A 93 -14.17 -12.32 0.56
C ALA A 93 -15.38 -12.45 1.49
N SER A 94 -15.48 -11.62 2.53
CA SER A 94 -16.61 -11.61 3.47
C SER A 94 -17.84 -10.81 2.98
N MET A 95 -17.75 -10.14 1.83
CA MET A 95 -18.84 -9.31 1.34
C MET A 95 -20.08 -10.15 0.97
N PRO A 96 -21.31 -9.62 1.16
CA PRO A 96 -22.53 -10.39 0.88
C PRO A 96 -22.64 -10.80 -0.59
N VAL A 97 -22.66 -12.12 -0.83
CA VAL A 97 -22.82 -12.67 -2.18
C VAL A 97 -24.20 -12.39 -2.78
N SER A 98 -25.21 -12.00 -1.98
CA SER A 98 -26.53 -11.59 -2.47
C SER A 98 -26.50 -10.23 -3.20
N GLN A 99 -25.57 -9.34 -2.84
CA GLN A 99 -25.51 -7.99 -3.38
C GLN A 99 -24.68 -7.93 -4.68
N ALA A 100 -25.31 -7.49 -5.77
CA ALA A 100 -24.66 -7.45 -7.09
C ALA A 100 -23.40 -6.58 -7.12
N ARG A 101 -23.45 -5.39 -6.49
CA ARG A 101 -22.31 -4.46 -6.41
C ARG A 101 -21.14 -5.05 -5.61
N ALA A 102 -21.43 -5.74 -4.50
CA ALA A 102 -20.43 -6.42 -3.69
C ALA A 102 -19.70 -7.52 -4.48
N ARG A 103 -20.44 -8.37 -5.20
CA ARG A 103 -19.85 -9.40 -6.08
C ARG A 103 -19.00 -8.78 -7.19
N ALA A 104 -19.49 -7.74 -7.83
CA ALA A 104 -18.77 -7.05 -8.91
C ALA A 104 -17.45 -6.46 -8.40
N PHE A 105 -17.48 -5.75 -7.28
CA PHE A 105 -16.29 -5.16 -6.68
C PHE A 105 -15.28 -6.22 -6.21
N SER A 106 -15.75 -7.28 -5.56
CA SER A 106 -14.88 -8.39 -5.14
C SER A 106 -14.20 -9.07 -6.33
N ARG A 107 -14.92 -9.29 -7.43
CA ARG A 107 -14.33 -9.85 -8.67
C ARG A 107 -13.31 -8.89 -9.28
N LEU A 108 -13.62 -7.60 -9.36
CA LEU A 108 -12.71 -6.58 -9.90
C LEU A 108 -11.38 -6.60 -9.16
N MET A 109 -11.43 -6.61 -7.81
CA MET A 109 -10.25 -6.53 -6.96
C MET A 109 -9.51 -7.86 -6.80
N LEU A 110 -10.23 -8.97 -6.54
CA LEU A 110 -9.59 -10.27 -6.26
C LEU A 110 -9.14 -10.98 -7.54
N ALA A 111 -9.97 -11.01 -8.59
CA ALA A 111 -9.58 -11.64 -9.86
C ALA A 111 -8.53 -10.81 -10.62
N GLY A 112 -8.43 -9.51 -10.31
CA GLY A 112 -7.39 -8.64 -10.82
C GLY A 112 -6.05 -8.77 -10.08
N ALA A 113 -6.01 -9.42 -8.91
CA ALA A 113 -4.83 -9.42 -8.06
C ALA A 113 -3.77 -10.45 -8.49
N MET A 114 -2.50 -10.06 -8.35
CA MET A 114 -1.34 -10.91 -8.63
C MET A 114 -0.25 -10.65 -7.59
N GLU A 115 0.37 -11.71 -7.07
CA GLU A 115 1.59 -11.58 -6.28
C GLU A 115 2.75 -11.16 -7.18
N VAL A 116 3.57 -10.22 -6.71
CA VAL A 116 4.73 -9.74 -7.46
C VAL A 116 5.99 -9.84 -6.64
N ASP A 117 7.05 -10.27 -7.29
CA ASP A 117 8.40 -10.33 -6.75
C ASP A 117 9.26 -9.20 -7.28
N PHE A 118 10.29 -8.87 -6.50
CA PHE A 118 11.28 -7.86 -6.85
C PHE A 118 12.47 -8.54 -7.52
N ASP A 119 12.92 -7.99 -8.64
CA ASP A 119 14.20 -8.36 -9.21
C ASP A 119 15.38 -7.76 -8.41
N GLY A 120 16.61 -8.11 -8.78
CA GLY A 120 17.82 -7.62 -8.11
C GLY A 120 18.00 -6.10 -8.17
N GLN A 121 17.29 -5.39 -9.04
CA GLN A 121 17.31 -3.92 -9.16
C GLN A 121 16.18 -3.26 -8.36
N GLY A 122 15.30 -4.06 -7.74
CA GLY A 122 14.14 -3.59 -7.00
C GLY A 122 13.00 -3.12 -7.91
N ARG A 123 12.86 -3.73 -9.10
CA ARG A 123 11.70 -3.55 -9.97
C ARG A 123 10.70 -4.68 -9.77
N ILE A 124 9.43 -4.41 -10.01
CA ILE A 124 8.37 -5.41 -10.09
C ILE A 124 7.94 -5.59 -11.54
N THR A 125 7.55 -6.81 -11.92
CA THR A 125 6.99 -7.09 -13.25
C THR A 125 5.47 -6.94 -13.18
N LEU A 126 4.90 -6.06 -14.00
CA LEU A 126 3.46 -5.88 -14.07
C LEU A 126 2.87 -6.80 -15.16
N PRO A 127 1.91 -7.68 -14.80
CA PRO A 127 1.19 -8.49 -15.78
C PRO A 127 0.56 -7.62 -16.88
N GLU A 128 0.57 -8.12 -18.12
CA GLU A 128 0.07 -7.38 -19.28
C GLU A 128 -1.38 -6.92 -19.10
N TYR A 129 -2.26 -7.78 -18.57
CA TYR A 129 -3.66 -7.41 -18.36
C TYR A 129 -3.86 -6.26 -17.36
N LEU A 130 -2.92 -6.08 -16.40
CA LEU A 130 -2.94 -4.95 -15.47
C LEU A 130 -2.37 -3.70 -16.12
N ARG A 131 -1.30 -3.83 -16.91
CA ARG A 131 -0.78 -2.71 -17.71
C ARG A 131 -1.84 -2.17 -18.67
N ASN A 132 -2.55 -3.06 -19.36
CA ASN A 132 -3.62 -2.71 -20.28
C ASN A 132 -4.80 -2.04 -19.54
N PHE A 133 -5.21 -2.58 -18.38
CA PHE A 133 -6.26 -1.98 -17.56
C PHE A 133 -5.91 -0.55 -17.13
N ALA A 134 -4.67 -0.34 -16.67
CA ALA A 134 -4.23 0.96 -16.16
C ALA A 134 -3.69 1.91 -17.24
N GLY A 135 -3.77 1.51 -18.51
CA GLY A 135 -3.26 2.30 -19.64
C GLY A 135 -1.75 2.56 -19.59
N LEU A 136 -0.98 1.72 -18.89
CA LEU A 136 0.45 1.93 -18.65
C LEU A 136 1.26 1.76 -19.94
N LYS A 137 1.88 2.85 -20.40
CA LYS A 137 2.72 2.88 -21.61
C LYS A 137 4.22 2.87 -21.24
N LYS A 138 4.86 4.05 -21.30
CA LYS A 138 6.33 4.21 -21.16
C LYS A 138 6.76 4.76 -19.81
N ARG A 139 5.91 5.56 -19.16
CA ARG A 139 6.19 6.24 -17.90
C ARG A 139 5.05 5.98 -16.92
N ALA A 140 5.43 5.71 -15.68
CA ALA A 140 4.53 5.48 -14.59
C ALA A 140 4.80 6.46 -13.45
N VAL A 141 3.73 6.88 -12.79
CA VAL A 141 3.79 7.58 -11.51
C VAL A 141 3.46 6.59 -10.40
N ILE A 142 4.32 6.53 -9.39
CA ILE A 142 4.09 5.79 -8.15
C ILE A 142 3.73 6.80 -7.05
N ALA A 143 2.47 6.79 -6.65
CA ALA A 143 1.94 7.65 -5.59
C ALA A 143 1.76 6.86 -4.29
N GLY A 144 2.28 7.36 -3.17
CA GLY A 144 2.10 6.76 -1.86
C GLY A 144 0.89 7.32 -1.12
N LEU A 145 -0.04 6.44 -0.75
CA LEU A 145 -1.28 6.78 -0.05
C LEU A 145 -1.39 6.00 1.27
N TYR A 146 -0.43 6.22 2.17
CA TYR A 146 -0.33 5.64 3.51
C TYR A 146 -0.19 4.11 3.52
N ASP A 147 -1.24 3.37 3.21
CA ASP A 147 -1.32 1.91 3.31
C ASP A 147 -0.98 1.17 2.00
N ARG A 148 -0.94 1.90 0.89
CA ARG A 148 -0.66 1.38 -0.45
C ARG A 148 0.17 2.32 -1.30
N LEU A 149 0.68 1.76 -2.37
CA LEU A 149 1.16 2.51 -3.52
C LEU A 149 0.12 2.42 -4.63
N GLU A 150 -0.05 3.52 -5.37
CA GLU A 150 -0.80 3.52 -6.61
C GLU A 150 0.17 3.70 -7.77
N ILE A 151 -0.06 2.97 -8.86
CA ILE A 151 0.76 2.99 -10.07
C ILE A 151 -0.13 3.47 -11.20
N TRP A 152 0.21 4.63 -11.74
CA TRP A 152 -0.55 5.34 -12.74
C TRP A 152 0.25 5.49 -14.03
N ASP A 153 -0.45 5.52 -15.16
CA ASP A 153 0.13 6.12 -16.36
C ASP A 153 0.33 7.62 -16.14
N GLU A 154 1.45 8.16 -16.60
CA GLU A 154 1.85 9.55 -16.32
C GLU A 154 0.85 10.58 -16.86
N GLU A 155 0.32 10.38 -18.08
CA GLU A 155 -0.68 11.30 -18.67
C GLU A 155 -1.98 11.23 -17.88
N SER A 156 -2.40 10.03 -17.52
CA SER A 156 -3.63 9.78 -16.75
C SER A 156 -3.55 10.40 -15.36
N TRP A 157 -2.42 10.26 -14.67
CA TRP A 157 -2.16 10.90 -13.38
C TRP A 157 -2.19 12.43 -13.47
N SER A 158 -1.51 13.00 -14.46
CA SER A 158 -1.48 14.46 -14.68
C SER A 158 -2.89 15.02 -14.90
N LYS A 159 -3.70 14.33 -15.70
CA LYS A 159 -5.10 14.69 -15.93
C LYS A 159 -5.94 14.60 -14.66
N TYR A 160 -5.83 13.50 -13.92
CA TYR A 160 -6.51 13.31 -12.64
C TYR A 160 -6.17 14.44 -11.66
N LYS A 161 -4.86 14.66 -11.43
CA LYS A 161 -4.35 15.66 -10.52
C LYS A 161 -4.82 17.07 -10.87
N SER A 162 -4.74 17.47 -12.15
CA SER A 162 -5.22 18.79 -12.58
C SER A 162 -6.74 18.96 -12.39
N GLY A 163 -7.53 17.89 -12.56
CA GLY A 163 -8.97 17.92 -12.26
C GLY A 163 -9.23 18.10 -10.78
N THR A 164 -8.63 17.25 -9.94
CA THR A 164 -8.81 17.27 -8.49
C THR A 164 -8.28 18.55 -7.84
N GLU A 165 -7.17 19.11 -8.32
CA GLU A 165 -6.63 20.38 -7.82
C GLU A 165 -7.58 21.56 -8.09
N LYS A 166 -8.34 21.53 -9.20
CA LYS A 166 -9.36 22.56 -9.47
C LYS A 166 -10.57 22.46 -8.56
N GLU A 167 -10.87 21.24 -8.10
CA GLU A 167 -12.01 20.93 -7.25
C GLU A 167 -11.64 20.86 -5.76
N SER A 168 -10.37 21.12 -5.40
CA SER A 168 -9.85 20.81 -4.07
C SER A 168 -10.60 21.52 -2.94
N ALA A 169 -11.06 22.75 -3.17
CA ALA A 169 -11.85 23.50 -2.21
C ALA A 169 -13.23 22.84 -1.96
N THR A 170 -13.94 22.51 -3.03
CA THR A 170 -15.25 21.83 -2.96
C THR A 170 -15.15 20.44 -2.34
N ILE A 171 -14.08 19.71 -2.65
CA ILE A 171 -13.78 18.41 -2.03
C ILE A 171 -13.54 18.61 -0.53
N ALA A 172 -12.70 19.57 -0.13
CA ALA A 172 -12.43 19.83 1.28
C ALA A 172 -13.69 20.21 2.06
N GLU A 173 -14.56 21.05 1.50
CA GLU A 173 -15.84 21.41 2.10
C GLU A 173 -16.73 20.18 2.33
N SER A 174 -16.83 19.29 1.33
CA SER A 174 -17.63 18.06 1.41
C SER A 174 -17.07 17.05 2.42
N LEU A 175 -15.76 17.10 2.70
CA LEU A 175 -15.08 16.19 3.63
C LEU A 175 -15.11 16.67 5.08
N SER A 176 -15.45 17.94 5.34
CA SER A 176 -15.65 18.47 6.70
C SER A 176 -16.68 17.63 7.48
N GLU A 177 -17.69 17.09 6.78
CA GLU A 177 -18.70 16.19 7.34
C GLU A 177 -18.13 14.83 7.81
N LEU A 178 -16.95 14.44 7.33
CA LEU A 178 -16.24 13.22 7.72
C LEU A 178 -15.26 13.44 8.89
N GLY A 179 -15.20 14.64 9.45
CA GLY A 179 -14.39 14.96 10.64
C GLY A 179 -12.88 14.98 10.38
N ILE A 180 -12.48 15.30 9.15
CA ILE A 180 -11.08 15.49 8.72
C ILE A 180 -10.83 16.98 8.49
#